data_AF-A0A1F7WZI1-F1
#
_entry.id   AF-A0A1F7WZI1-F1
#
_cell.length_a   1.000
_cell.length_b   1.000
_cell.length_c   1.000
_cell.angle_alpha   90.00
_cell.angle_beta   90.00
_cell.angle_gamma   90.00
#
_symmetry.space_group_name_H-M   'P 1'
#
loop_
_entity.id
_entity.type
_entity.pdbx_description
1 polymer ?
#
loop_
_entity_poly.entity_id
_entity_poly.type
_entity_poly.pdbx_seq_one_letter_code
_entity_poly.pdbx_strand_id
1 'polypeptide(L)'
;MKRKNLKKEEGLSLKDLDMFKPKAKTRWGGWVYSPLFLTLTYYPTIYEIDLEEINSSAEMLDWIFKLWNKTWVQSKPKIISDLISAFQDLLAPQKNYCSFGNDKKANPKEILETI
;
A
#
# COMPACT_ATOMS: atom_id res chain seq x y z
N MET A 1 -13.87 46.83 -30.23
CA MET A 1 -13.24 45.49 -30.14
C MET A 1 -13.61 44.87 -28.79
N LYS A 2 -14.59 43.95 -28.75
CA LYS A 2 -15.09 43.34 -27.50
C LYS A 2 -14.14 42.22 -27.06
N ARG A 3 -13.43 42.38 -25.95
CA ARG A 3 -12.64 41.28 -25.34
C ARG A 3 -13.62 40.33 -24.64
N LYS A 4 -13.65 39.07 -25.09
CA LYS A 4 -14.40 37.98 -24.47
C LYS A 4 -13.75 37.63 -23.12
N ASN A 5 -14.56 37.58 -22.05
CA ASN A 5 -14.15 37.02 -20.77
C ASN A 5 -13.92 35.51 -20.93
N LEU A 6 -12.66 35.09 -20.81
CA LEU A 6 -12.31 33.70 -20.57
C LEU A 6 -12.80 33.32 -19.16
N LYS A 7 -13.65 32.29 -19.08
CA LYS A 7 -14.09 31.73 -17.80
C LYS A 7 -12.86 31.19 -17.08
N LYS A 8 -12.68 31.62 -15.83
CA LYS A 8 -11.61 31.19 -14.94
C LYS A 8 -11.83 29.70 -14.66
N GLU A 9 -10.85 28.86 -14.99
CA GLU A 9 -10.85 27.45 -14.60
C GLU A 9 -10.81 27.40 -13.06
N GLU A 10 -11.83 26.78 -12.46
CA GLU A 10 -11.88 26.51 -11.02
C GLU A 10 -10.88 25.39 -10.73
N GLY A 11 -9.62 25.77 -10.48
CA GLY A 11 -8.58 24.85 -10.05
C GLY A 11 -8.89 24.26 -8.67
N LEU A 12 -8.64 22.96 -8.53
CA LEU A 12 -8.72 22.20 -7.29
C LEU A 12 -8.01 22.95 -6.15
N SER A 13 -8.70 23.22 -5.04
CA SER A 13 -8.14 24.03 -3.97
C SER A 13 -7.12 23.24 -3.15
N LEU A 14 -6.20 23.96 -2.51
CA LEU A 14 -5.25 23.36 -1.54
C LEU A 14 -5.94 22.63 -0.39
N LYS A 15 -7.20 22.98 -0.07
CA LYS A 15 -8.00 22.30 0.95
C LYS A 15 -8.57 20.98 0.45
N ASP A 16 -8.88 20.89 -0.85
CA ASP A 16 -9.31 19.65 -1.48
C ASP A 16 -8.16 18.63 -1.51
N LEU A 17 -6.93 19.11 -1.72
CA LEU A 17 -5.71 18.30 -1.59
C LEU A 17 -5.45 17.82 -0.15
N ASP A 18 -5.83 18.60 0.86
CA ASP A 18 -5.70 18.22 2.28
C ASP A 18 -6.72 17.13 2.68
N MET A 19 -7.86 17.04 1.99
CA MET A 19 -8.85 15.97 2.15
C MET A 19 -8.33 14.61 1.64
N PHE A 20 -7.35 14.62 0.74
CA PHE A 20 -6.68 13.41 0.20
C PHE A 20 -5.40 13.04 0.95
N LYS A 21 -5.10 13.66 2.11
CA LYS A 21 -4.00 13.16 2.94
C LYS A 21 -4.35 11.76 3.44
N PRO A 22 -3.58 10.73 3.07
CA PRO A 22 -3.80 9.40 3.64
C PRO A 22 -3.66 9.48 5.16
N LYS A 23 -4.71 9.06 5.87
CA LYS A 23 -4.68 8.92 7.33
C LYS A 23 -3.67 7.86 7.76
N ALA A 24 -3.50 6.84 6.94
CA ALA A 24 -2.53 5.79 7.13
C ALA A 24 -1.10 6.29 6.97
N LYS A 25 -0.20 5.78 7.82
CA LYS A 25 1.24 5.79 7.57
C LYS A 25 1.48 5.24 6.15
N THR A 26 2.31 5.91 5.36
CA THR A 26 2.55 5.54 3.96
C THR A 26 3.93 4.97 3.71
N ARG A 27 4.78 4.85 4.74
CA ARG A 27 6.18 4.46 4.56
C ARG A 27 6.72 3.57 5.69
N TRP A 28 7.44 2.51 5.30
CA TRP A 28 8.14 1.58 6.18
C TRP A 28 9.53 1.31 5.62
N GLY A 29 10.52 2.05 6.10
CA GLY A 29 11.87 2.00 5.52
C GLY A 29 11.86 2.34 4.03
N GLY A 30 12.23 1.36 3.20
CA GLY A 30 12.24 1.49 1.75
C GLY A 30 10.87 1.31 1.07
N TRP A 31 9.86 0.79 1.79
CA TRP A 31 8.51 0.58 1.27
C TRP A 31 7.69 1.84 1.32
N VAL A 32 7.00 2.14 0.23
CA VAL A 32 6.09 3.28 0.08
C VAL A 32 4.74 2.75 -0.42
N TYR A 33 3.67 3.09 0.28
CA TYR A 33 2.31 2.76 -0.11
C TYR A 33 1.74 3.83 -1.03
N SER A 34 1.14 3.40 -2.14
CA SER A 34 0.36 4.23 -3.05
C SER A 34 -1.14 3.92 -2.88
N PRO A 35 -1.94 4.82 -2.27
CA PRO A 35 -3.38 4.61 -2.16
C PRO A 35 -4.10 4.71 -3.52
N LEU A 36 -3.49 5.38 -4.50
CA LEU A 36 -4.06 5.50 -5.85
C LEU A 36 -3.98 4.19 -6.63
N PHE A 37 -2.88 3.45 -6.47
CA PHE A 37 -2.62 2.20 -7.19
C PHE A 37 -2.81 0.96 -6.32
N LEU A 38 -3.08 1.14 -5.02
CA LEU A 38 -3.14 0.06 -4.03
C LEU A 38 -1.87 -0.81 -4.02
N THR A 39 -0.71 -0.19 -4.25
CA THR A 39 0.57 -0.90 -4.32
C THR A 39 1.52 -0.51 -3.18
N LEU A 40 2.42 -1.44 -2.85
CA LEU A 40 3.55 -1.19 -1.96
C LEU A 40 4.86 -1.31 -2.77
N THR A 41 5.54 -0.19 -2.98
CA THR A 41 6.76 -0.13 -3.78
C THR A 41 8.00 -0.02 -2.90
N TYR A 42 8.98 -0.90 -3.10
CA TYR A 42 10.29 -0.84 -2.45
C TYR A 42 11.31 -0.06 -3.26
N TYR A 43 11.95 0.92 -2.63
CA TYR A 43 13.09 1.67 -3.16
C TYR A 43 14.40 1.25 -2.47
N PRO A 44 15.54 1.22 -3.19
CA PRO A 44 15.78 1.79 -4.52
C PRO A 44 15.53 0.86 -5.71
N THR A 45 15.22 -0.43 -5.50
CA THR A 45 15.10 -1.41 -6.59
C THR A 45 13.86 -1.21 -7.47
N ILE A 46 12.89 -0.39 -7.04
CA ILE A 46 11.59 -0.19 -7.69
C ILE A 46 10.90 -1.55 -7.86
N TYR A 47 10.71 -2.24 -6.73
CA TYR A 47 9.99 -3.52 -6.69
C TYR A 47 8.59 -3.28 -6.14
N GLU A 48 7.58 -3.57 -6.94
CA GLU A 48 6.19 -3.34 -6.57
C GLU A 48 5.48 -4.63 -6.15
N ILE A 49 4.64 -4.50 -5.12
CA ILE A 49 3.67 -5.50 -4.70
C ILE A 49 2.30 -4.90 -4.90
N ASP A 50 1.47 -5.54 -5.72
CA ASP A 50 0.05 -5.23 -5.82
C ASP A 50 -0.68 -5.83 -4.61
N LEU A 51 -1.30 -4.97 -3.79
CA LEU A 51 -2.00 -5.41 -2.59
C LEU A 51 -3.34 -6.07 -2.92
N GLU A 52 -3.93 -5.81 -4.09
CA GLU A 52 -5.18 -6.44 -4.53
C GLU A 52 -5.03 -7.94 -4.78
N GLU A 53 -3.79 -8.41 -5.01
CA GLU A 53 -3.49 -9.84 -5.18
C GLU A 53 -3.43 -10.62 -3.85
N ILE A 54 -3.39 -9.95 -2.69
CA ILE A 54 -3.22 -10.58 -1.38
C ILE A 54 -4.58 -10.88 -0.74
N ASN A 55 -5.29 -11.89 -1.25
CA ASN A 55 -6.64 -12.23 -0.82
C ASN A 55 -6.68 -13.28 0.31
N SER A 56 -5.56 -13.92 0.66
CA SER A 56 -5.44 -14.79 1.84
C SER A 56 -4.09 -14.71 2.55
N SER A 57 -4.01 -15.30 3.74
CA SER A 57 -2.75 -15.38 4.49
C SER A 57 -1.70 -16.23 3.79
N ALA A 58 -2.12 -17.24 3.01
CA ALA A 58 -1.21 -18.03 2.16
C ALA A 58 -0.56 -17.17 1.06
N GLU A 59 -1.33 -16.32 0.39
CA GLU A 59 -0.82 -15.38 -0.63
C GLU A 59 0.09 -14.32 0.00
N MET A 60 -0.23 -13.83 1.20
CA MET A 60 0.63 -12.93 1.96
C MET A 60 1.99 -13.58 2.30
N LEU A 61 1.97 -14.82 2.80
CA LEU A 61 3.18 -15.58 3.09
C LEU A 61 4.01 -15.85 1.83
N ASP A 62 3.35 -16.16 0.73
CA ASP A 62 4.00 -16.36 -0.56
C ASP A 62 4.79 -15.12 -0.98
N TRP A 63 4.22 -13.90 -0.86
CA TRP A 63 4.96 -12.66 -1.09
C TRP A 63 6.19 -12.51 -0.17
N ILE A 64 6.06 -12.81 1.12
CA ILE A 64 7.16 -12.73 2.10
C ILE A 64 8.30 -13.67 1.69
N PHE A 65 8.00 -14.92 1.38
CA PHE A 65 9.02 -15.90 1.01
C PHE A 65 9.59 -15.69 -0.40
N LYS A 66 8.76 -15.28 -1.38
CA LYS A 66 9.22 -14.86 -2.72
C LYS A 66 10.23 -13.72 -2.61
N LEU A 67 9.97 -12.75 -1.74
CA LEU A 67 10.85 -11.61 -1.54
C LEU A 67 12.12 -12.01 -0.79
N TRP A 68 12.02 -12.82 0.27
CA TRP A 68 13.17 -13.35 1.01
C TRP A 68 14.16 -14.10 0.11
N ASN A 69 13.65 -14.81 -0.90
CA ASN A 69 14.47 -15.54 -1.87
C ASN A 69 15.20 -14.65 -2.88
N LYS A 70 15.00 -13.32 -2.86
CA LYS A 70 15.74 -12.40 -3.73
C LYS A 70 17.08 -12.02 -3.09
N THR A 71 18.15 -12.11 -3.87
CA THR A 71 19.52 -11.85 -3.41
C THR A 71 19.73 -10.45 -2.80
N TRP A 72 19.03 -9.44 -3.32
CA TRP A 72 19.08 -8.06 -2.80
C TRP A 72 18.37 -7.88 -1.45
N VAL A 73 17.58 -8.87 -1.02
CA VAL A 73 16.87 -8.90 0.28
C VAL A 73 17.63 -9.70 1.31
N GLN A 74 18.25 -10.82 0.94
CA GLN A 74 18.95 -11.73 1.86
C GLN A 74 20.05 -11.02 2.68
N SER A 75 20.74 -10.06 2.08
CA SER A 75 21.77 -9.27 2.76
C SER A 75 21.21 -8.18 3.70
N LYS A 76 19.89 -7.96 3.70
CA LYS A 76 19.18 -6.87 4.38
C LYS A 76 17.83 -7.34 4.95
N PRO A 77 17.82 -8.19 5.99
CA PRO A 77 16.59 -8.78 6.54
C PRO A 77 15.57 -7.74 7.04
N LYS A 78 16.03 -6.51 7.35
CA LYS A 78 15.15 -5.38 7.70
C LYS A 78 14.10 -5.09 6.62
N ILE A 79 14.38 -5.36 5.35
CA ILE A 79 13.43 -5.17 4.24
C ILE A 79 12.15 -6.00 4.47
N ILE A 80 12.30 -7.25 4.95
CA ILE A 80 11.17 -8.11 5.28
C ILE A 80 10.46 -7.63 6.55
N SER A 81 11.22 -7.24 7.58
CA SER A 81 10.61 -6.70 8.81
C SER A 81 9.76 -5.45 8.54
N ASP A 82 10.23 -4.57 7.66
CA ASP A 82 9.48 -3.39 7.23
C ASP A 82 8.26 -3.76 6.39
N LEU A 83 8.35 -4.78 5.53
CA LEU A 83 7.20 -5.32 4.78
C LEU A 83 6.12 -5.88 5.70
N ILE A 84 6.51 -6.69 6.70
CA ILE A 84 5.58 -7.25 7.69
C ILE A 84 4.89 -6.12 8.47
N SER A 85 5.63 -5.06 8.82
CA SER A 85 5.06 -3.88 9.47
C SER A 85 4.05 -3.17 8.57
N ALA A 86 4.35 -3.05 7.27
CA ALA A 86 3.41 -2.48 6.30
C ALA A 86 2.14 -3.33 6.17
N PHE A 87 2.26 -4.65 6.07
CA PHE A 87 1.09 -5.54 6.05
C PHE A 87 0.28 -5.46 7.35
N GLN A 88 0.94 -5.33 8.50
CA GLN A 88 0.23 -5.15 9.78
C GLN A 88 -0.60 -3.86 9.81
N ASP A 89 -0.02 -2.74 9.36
CA ASP A 89 -0.68 -1.44 9.38
C ASP A 89 -1.77 -1.31 8.30
N LEU A 90 -1.56 -1.89 7.11
CA LEU A 90 -2.46 -1.75 5.96
C LEU A 90 -3.56 -2.82 5.92
N LEU A 91 -3.20 -4.08 6.20
CA LEU A 91 -4.05 -5.24 5.95
C LEU A 91 -4.54 -5.93 7.23
N ALA A 92 -3.94 -5.61 8.38
CA ALA A 92 -4.27 -6.19 9.69
C ALA A 92 -4.48 -7.73 9.64
N PRO A 93 -3.44 -8.51 9.29
CA PRO A 93 -3.54 -9.94 8.97
C PRO A 93 -4.21 -10.77 10.07
N GLN A 94 -3.88 -10.52 11.34
CA GLN A 94 -4.50 -11.23 12.47
C GLN A 94 -6.02 -11.02 12.56
N LYS A 95 -6.54 -9.90 12.08
CA LYS A 95 -7.99 -9.63 12.06
C LYS A 95 -8.63 -10.21 10.81
N ASN A 96 -8.05 -9.92 9.64
CA ASN A 96 -8.71 -10.08 8.35
C ASN A 96 -8.36 -11.41 7.65
N TYR A 97 -7.17 -11.97 7.88
CA TYR A 97 -6.62 -13.06 7.07
C TYR A 97 -6.30 -14.34 7.85
N CYS A 98 -5.78 -14.25 9.09
CA CYS A 98 -5.22 -15.40 9.81
C CYS A 98 -5.61 -15.52 11.29
N SER A 99 -6.78 -14.98 11.68
CA SER A 99 -7.20 -15.04 13.09
C SER A 99 -7.33 -16.48 13.59
N PHE A 100 -6.80 -16.78 14.78
CA PHE A 100 -6.81 -18.12 15.38
C PHE A 100 -6.14 -19.18 14.49
N GLY A 101 -5.22 -18.79 13.61
CA GLY A 101 -4.50 -19.71 12.72
C GLY A 101 -5.30 -20.22 11.52
N ASN A 102 -6.51 -19.72 11.29
CA ASN A 102 -7.32 -20.10 10.13
C ASN A 102 -7.04 -19.17 8.96
N ASP A 103 -6.78 -19.72 7.78
CA ASP A 103 -6.70 -18.93 6.55
C ASP A 103 -8.11 -18.45 6.15
N LYS A 104 -8.25 -17.14 6.00
CA LYS A 104 -9.48 -16.47 5.55
C LYS A 104 -9.24 -15.80 4.21
N LYS A 105 -10.30 -15.76 3.40
CA LYS A 105 -10.34 -14.92 2.21
C LYS A 105 -10.87 -13.53 2.59
N ALA A 106 -10.18 -12.49 2.19
CA ALA A 106 -10.57 -11.09 2.39
C ALA A 106 -10.32 -10.29 1.13
N ASN A 107 -11.10 -9.22 0.93
CA ASN A 107 -10.91 -8.27 -0.17
C ASN A 107 -9.98 -7.13 0.30
N PRO A 108 -8.75 -7.03 -0.21
CA PRO A 108 -7.78 -6.02 0.22
C PRO A 108 -8.28 -4.61 -0.01
N LYS A 109 -8.99 -4.38 -1.12
CA LYS A 109 -9.51 -3.07 -1.48
C LYS A 109 -10.49 -2.55 -0.44
N GLU A 110 -11.42 -3.39 0.00
CA GLU A 110 -12.38 -3.03 1.06
C GLU A 110 -11.68 -2.71 2.39
N ILE A 111 -10.57 -3.39 2.70
CA ILE A 111 -9.79 -3.11 3.91
C ILE A 111 -9.10 -1.73 3.77
N LEU A 112 -8.47 -1.47 2.63
CA LEU A 112 -7.71 -0.25 2.38
C LEU A 112 -8.61 1.00 2.25
N GLU A 113 -9.89 0.85 1.92
CA GLU A 113 -10.86 1.96 1.94
C GLU A 113 -11.19 2.43 3.37
N THR A 114 -10.81 1.68 4.42
CA THR A 114 -11.16 1.99 5.82
C THR A 114 -10.07 2.70 6.63
N ILE A 115 -8.88 2.94 6.05
CA ILE A 115 -7.68 3.44 6.77
C ILE A 115 -7.32 4.90 6.47
#